data_AF-A0A660MX17-F1
#
_entry.id   AF-A0A660MX17-F1
#
_cell.length_a   1.000
_cell.length_b   1.000
_cell.length_c   1.000
_cell.angle_alpha   90.00
_cell.angle_beta   90.00
_cell.angle_gamma   90.00
#
_symmetry.space_group_name_H-M   'P 1'
#
loop_
_entity.id
_entity.type
_entity.pdbx_description
1 polymer ?
#
loop_
_entity_poly.entity_id
_entity_poly.type
_entity_poly.pdbx_seq_one_letter_code
_entity_poly.pdbx_strand_id
1 'polypeptide(L)'
;MFCVQIGMSDKSKNILKYTMIFFLCFFGVFGLVLFLNSKAEQPQEKTEFTIQTTTIDQIDSSISLEKPGTILSSQDITVAAQANGKVSRIAFKEGNQVKGGDQIVYLSDTVASYELQVQRAKNNLDRALLTREQTENSLKQQLDQAENSYKTALQSFEAAQISAENAVKQANMGVTSADDQISALRKQFQPQKLALLSLLNSVIEASDKWLGVTKYYDDLKTGFEVYVGAKDQNQKNQTEQSLRDLYILKESITKLPSSPQTDAELKDSVHQIDAAYTQIENFAGMMIQLMRNSIPSAGTLDQATIDATIRNFESIQAGQALIGSKANFISYLNQVDAQLSGSGTLAQDSAKITYEDALARSKNTLFTSEIAVKNAKVNYETLLANNPVQLRLLDNAIVDAKIAYESALTQYNKLVVRTPVSGIIGEILVSEGQDVAAGNPVFKVSGLKKHQIEVHVTANEYKYLQQDKPVSVTYQGQSLTGAISAISTVADKTNLFKVTIELDSDLELVGDVAKVNFPILFTPHTLLPLERVKILEDNLAAVPVMSGGTLTEKLVKIKTIWGNFIELEEPFPADQTIVTTDMSSFDENKYVIK
;
A
#
# COMPACT_ATOMS: atom_id res chain seq x y z
N MET A 1 -4.29 159.09 -52.12
CA MET A 1 -4.59 158.22 -53.28
C MET A 1 -6.03 157.72 -53.09
N PHE A 2 -7.06 158.18 -53.81
CA PHE A 2 -7.15 158.41 -55.26
C PHE A 2 -6.55 157.26 -56.06
N CYS A 3 -7.43 156.32 -56.44
CA CYS A 3 -7.59 155.60 -57.72
C CYS A 3 -8.54 154.39 -57.45
N VAL A 4 -9.82 154.30 -57.86
CA VAL A 4 -10.44 154.49 -59.19
C VAL A 4 -9.67 153.67 -60.23
N GLN A 5 -10.20 152.61 -60.85
CA GLN A 5 -11.39 152.48 -61.71
C GLN A 5 -11.74 150.96 -61.80
N ILE A 6 -12.95 150.44 -62.00
CA ILE A 6 -14.08 150.84 -62.85
C ILE A 6 -15.40 150.31 -62.24
N GLY A 7 -16.49 151.10 -62.34
CA GLY A 7 -17.85 150.57 -62.50
C GLY A 7 -18.83 150.74 -61.33
N MET A 8 -19.41 151.93 -61.22
CA MET A 8 -20.50 152.29 -60.30
C MET A 8 -21.90 152.02 -60.89
N SER A 9 -22.84 151.61 -60.03
CA SER A 9 -24.25 152.02 -60.01
C SER A 9 -24.72 152.00 -58.54
N ASP A 10 -25.40 153.05 -58.09
CA ASP A 10 -25.01 153.81 -56.88
C ASP A 10 -25.99 153.68 -55.68
N LYS A 11 -26.25 152.46 -55.16
CA LYS A 11 -27.19 152.34 -54.00
C LYS A 11 -26.95 151.25 -52.95
N SER A 12 -25.97 150.36 -53.07
CA SER A 12 -25.90 149.17 -52.19
C SER A 12 -24.76 149.12 -51.15
N LYS A 13 -23.84 150.08 -51.11
CA LYS A 13 -22.62 149.98 -50.27
C LYS A 13 -22.71 150.54 -48.85
N ASN A 14 -23.77 151.28 -48.50
CA ASN A 14 -23.92 151.88 -47.16
C ASN A 14 -24.67 150.99 -46.15
N ILE A 15 -25.38 149.95 -46.59
CA ILE A 15 -26.11 149.03 -45.69
C ILE A 15 -25.19 147.95 -45.10
N LEU A 16 -24.10 147.61 -45.77
CA LEU A 16 -23.20 146.51 -45.35
C LEU A 16 -22.16 146.92 -44.29
N LYS A 17 -21.88 148.23 -44.13
CA LYS A 17 -20.92 148.73 -43.13
C LYS A 17 -21.52 148.89 -41.73
N TYR A 18 -22.82 149.17 -41.62
CA TYR A 18 -23.49 149.32 -40.32
C TYR A 18 -23.93 147.98 -39.72
N THR A 19 -24.12 146.94 -40.53
CA THR A 19 -24.46 145.58 -40.05
C THR A 19 -23.27 144.84 -39.43
N MET A 20 -22.03 145.12 -39.87
CA MET A 20 -20.83 144.44 -39.32
C MET A 20 -20.36 145.02 -37.97
N ILE A 21 -20.59 146.32 -37.72
CA ILE A 21 -20.20 146.98 -36.46
C ILE A 21 -21.20 146.67 -35.32
N PHE A 22 -22.46 146.37 -35.65
CA PHE A 22 -23.46 145.96 -34.67
C PHE A 22 -23.22 144.52 -34.14
N PHE A 23 -22.66 143.62 -34.96
CA PHE A 23 -22.38 142.24 -34.55
C PHE A 23 -21.14 142.10 -33.64
N LEU A 24 -20.15 143.00 -33.78
CA LEU A 24 -18.92 142.97 -32.98
C LEU A 24 -19.13 143.51 -31.55
N CYS A 25 -20.12 144.39 -31.34
CA CYS A 25 -20.49 144.87 -30.01
C CYS A 25 -21.48 143.93 -29.28
N PHE A 26 -22.23 143.08 -30.00
CA PHE A 26 -23.21 142.16 -29.40
C PHE A 26 -22.57 140.89 -28.81
N PHE A 27 -21.44 140.42 -29.37
CA PHE A 27 -20.70 139.27 -28.82
C PHE A 27 -19.73 139.63 -27.68
N GLY A 28 -19.28 140.89 -27.59
CA GLY A 28 -18.43 141.37 -26.49
C GLY A 28 -19.13 141.43 -25.13
N VAL A 29 -20.46 141.56 -25.11
CA VAL A 29 -21.27 141.63 -23.87
C VAL A 29 -21.84 140.26 -23.48
N PHE A 30 -21.95 139.30 -24.42
CA PHE A 30 -22.39 137.93 -24.13
C PHE A 30 -21.25 137.05 -23.55
N GLY A 31 -19.98 137.36 -23.86
CA GLY A 31 -18.81 136.68 -23.26
C GLY A 31 -18.51 137.07 -21.80
N LEU A 32 -18.97 138.23 -21.33
CA LEU A 32 -18.69 138.71 -19.97
C LEU A 32 -19.70 138.21 -18.93
N VAL A 33 -20.91 137.81 -19.35
CA VAL A 33 -21.97 137.29 -18.45
C VAL A 33 -21.86 135.77 -18.23
N LEU A 34 -21.19 135.02 -19.11
CA LEU A 34 -20.89 133.60 -18.91
C LEU A 34 -19.55 133.33 -18.19
N PHE A 35 -18.69 134.33 -17.99
CA PHE A 35 -17.39 134.16 -17.29
C PHE A 35 -17.43 134.56 -15.80
N LEU A 36 -18.54 135.08 -15.28
CA LEU A 36 -18.69 135.50 -13.87
C LEU A 36 -19.58 134.57 -13.03
N ASN A 37 -19.86 133.34 -13.49
CA ASN A 37 -20.65 132.36 -12.74
C ASN A 37 -20.03 130.96 -12.74
N SER A 38 -18.72 130.87 -12.43
CA SER A 38 -18.04 129.61 -12.13
C SER A 38 -17.59 129.62 -10.66
N LYS A 39 -18.35 128.93 -9.81
CA LYS A 39 -17.90 128.54 -8.47
C LYS A 39 -16.85 127.44 -8.65
N ALA A 40 -15.64 127.68 -8.15
CA ALA A 40 -14.63 126.64 -7.99
C ALA A 40 -15.04 125.68 -6.86
N GLU A 41 -15.09 124.38 -7.17
CA GLU A 41 -15.28 123.27 -6.24
C GLU A 41 -13.89 122.73 -5.84
N GLN A 42 -13.64 122.53 -4.54
CA GLN A 42 -12.37 121.98 -4.03
C GLN A 42 -12.32 120.44 -4.15
N PRO A 43 -11.14 119.80 -4.26
CA PRO A 43 -11.01 118.34 -4.28
C PRO A 43 -11.26 117.74 -2.89
N GLN A 44 -12.17 116.77 -2.77
CA GLN A 44 -12.40 115.98 -1.55
C GLN A 44 -11.30 114.92 -1.36
N GLU A 45 -10.71 114.84 -0.17
CA GLU A 45 -9.74 113.81 0.25
C GLU A 45 -10.49 112.47 0.50
N LYS A 46 -10.06 111.39 -0.16
CA LYS A 46 -10.71 110.06 -0.08
C LYS A 46 -10.39 109.37 1.27
N THR A 47 -11.36 108.66 1.84
CA THR A 47 -11.27 108.02 3.17
C THR A 47 -10.62 106.63 3.08
N GLU A 48 -9.86 106.16 4.09
CA GLU A 48 -9.27 104.80 4.06
C GLU A 48 -10.34 103.70 4.22
N PHE A 49 -10.31 102.66 3.37
CA PHE A 49 -11.16 101.47 3.46
C PHE A 49 -10.30 100.22 3.68
N THR A 50 -10.39 99.62 4.87
CA THR A 50 -9.58 98.45 5.24
C THR A 50 -10.12 97.19 4.58
N ILE A 51 -9.25 96.51 3.85
CA ILE A 51 -9.58 95.23 3.23
C ILE A 51 -8.91 94.08 3.97
N GLN A 52 -9.65 92.99 4.13
CA GLN A 52 -9.13 91.71 4.52
C GLN A 52 -8.98 90.86 3.26
N THR A 53 -7.89 90.10 3.21
CA THR A 53 -7.58 89.22 2.10
C THR A 53 -7.20 87.84 2.64
N THR A 54 -7.56 86.78 1.92
CA THR A 54 -7.14 85.40 2.21
C THR A 54 -6.42 84.82 1.01
N THR A 55 -5.55 83.83 1.23
CA THR A 55 -5.09 82.96 0.13
C THR A 55 -6.08 81.82 -0.08
N ILE A 56 -6.10 81.24 -1.27
CA ILE A 56 -6.98 80.11 -1.57
C ILE A 56 -6.64 78.87 -0.72
N ASP A 57 -5.38 78.72 -0.31
CA ASP A 57 -4.92 77.66 0.61
C ASP A 57 -5.60 77.69 1.98
N GLN A 58 -6.03 78.87 2.41
CA GLN A 58 -6.66 79.08 3.72
C GLN A 58 -8.17 78.88 3.69
N ILE A 59 -8.76 78.62 2.52
CA ILE A 59 -10.19 78.40 2.36
C ILE A 59 -10.47 76.90 2.53
N ASP A 60 -10.90 76.50 3.74
CA ASP A 60 -11.37 75.14 3.98
C ASP A 60 -12.63 74.85 3.17
N SER A 61 -12.47 74.06 2.11
CA SER A 61 -13.50 73.82 1.11
C SER A 61 -13.61 72.31 0.86
N SER A 62 -14.37 71.62 1.71
CA SER A 62 -14.74 70.23 1.49
C SER A 62 -16.21 70.12 1.08
N ILE A 63 -16.50 69.41 -0.02
CA ILE A 63 -17.86 69.09 -0.42
C ILE A 63 -18.02 67.58 -0.40
N SER A 64 -19.14 67.11 0.11
CA SER A 64 -19.53 65.72 0.06
C SER A 64 -20.81 65.54 -0.74
N LEU A 65 -20.87 64.46 -1.51
CA LEU A 65 -22.10 63.98 -2.13
C LEU A 65 -22.83 63.08 -1.12
N GLU A 66 -23.98 63.52 -0.62
CA GLU A 66 -24.84 62.68 0.24
C GLU A 66 -25.78 61.84 -0.63
N LYS A 67 -25.86 60.54 -0.36
CA LYS A 67 -26.80 59.62 -1.00
C LYS A 67 -27.43 58.66 0.00
N PRO A 68 -28.72 58.35 -0.13
CA PRO A 68 -29.30 57.22 0.56
C PRO A 68 -28.76 55.91 -0.03
N GLY A 69 -28.44 54.95 0.84
CA GLY A 69 -28.05 53.60 0.47
C GLY A 69 -28.75 52.56 1.33
N THR A 70 -28.98 51.38 0.77
CA THR A 70 -29.63 50.27 1.46
C THR A 70 -28.59 49.32 2.02
N ILE A 71 -28.68 49.00 3.31
CA ILE A 71 -27.80 48.02 3.97
C ILE A 71 -28.21 46.62 3.53
N LEU A 72 -27.27 45.82 3.05
CA LEU A 72 -27.45 44.42 2.64
C LEU A 72 -26.42 43.53 3.34
N SER A 73 -26.76 42.25 3.55
CA SER A 73 -25.77 41.23 3.91
C SER A 73 -25.07 40.76 2.64
N SER A 74 -23.75 40.62 2.68
CA SER A 74 -23.00 40.09 1.54
C SER A 74 -23.18 38.57 1.34
N GLN A 75 -23.85 37.88 2.27
CA GLN A 75 -23.94 36.42 2.32
C GLN A 75 -25.36 35.92 2.59
N ASP A 76 -26.27 36.11 1.64
CA ASP A 76 -27.58 35.46 1.68
C ASP A 76 -27.49 34.07 1.03
N ILE A 77 -27.65 33.02 1.84
CA ILE A 77 -27.65 31.62 1.36
C ILE A 77 -29.06 31.07 1.43
N THR A 78 -29.59 30.70 0.27
CA THR A 78 -30.83 29.92 0.20
C THR A 78 -30.51 28.43 0.35
N VAL A 79 -31.03 27.81 1.39
CA VAL A 79 -30.85 26.38 1.64
C VAL A 79 -32.08 25.63 1.11
N ALA A 80 -31.83 24.66 0.23
CA ALA A 80 -32.86 23.81 -0.35
C ALA A 80 -32.91 22.42 0.30
N ALA A 81 -34.05 21.75 0.18
CA ALA A 81 -34.25 20.39 0.63
C ALA A 81 -33.33 19.45 -0.16
N GLN A 82 -32.71 18.49 0.52
CA GLN A 82 -31.79 17.53 -0.11
C GLN A 82 -32.46 16.19 -0.43
N ALA A 83 -33.67 15.97 0.08
CA ALA A 83 -34.48 14.78 -0.10
C ALA A 83 -35.96 15.16 -0.22
N ASN A 84 -36.76 14.24 -0.76
CA ASN A 84 -38.22 14.39 -0.82
C ASN A 84 -38.83 13.99 0.53
N GLY A 85 -39.83 14.72 1.01
CA GLY A 85 -40.56 14.38 2.23
C GLY A 85 -41.58 15.41 2.63
N LYS A 86 -42.37 15.11 3.66
CA LYS A 86 -43.28 16.08 4.29
C LYS A 86 -42.54 16.79 5.42
N VAL A 87 -42.65 18.11 5.51
CA VAL A 87 -42.10 18.89 6.61
C VAL A 87 -42.80 18.47 7.90
N SER A 88 -42.07 17.78 8.78
CA SER A 88 -42.59 17.30 10.06
C SER A 88 -42.49 18.35 11.16
N ARG A 89 -41.38 19.09 11.18
CA ARG A 89 -41.12 20.10 12.20
C ARG A 89 -40.13 21.14 11.70
N ILE A 90 -40.36 22.40 12.05
CA ILE A 90 -39.41 23.50 11.86
C ILE A 90 -38.92 23.92 13.25
N ALA A 91 -37.61 23.75 13.52
CA ALA A 91 -37.06 23.93 14.86
C ALA A 91 -36.71 25.39 15.22
N PHE A 92 -36.67 26.27 14.23
CA PHE A 92 -36.32 27.68 14.41
C PHE A 92 -37.36 28.58 13.75
N LYS A 93 -37.42 29.82 14.19
CA LYS A 93 -38.27 30.86 13.60
C LYS A 93 -37.42 31.90 12.89
N GLU A 94 -38.06 32.66 12.00
CA GLU A 94 -37.47 33.84 11.38
C GLU A 94 -36.92 34.80 12.46
N GLY A 95 -35.78 35.42 12.17
CA GLY A 95 -35.03 36.26 13.10
C GLY A 95 -34.19 35.49 14.13
N ASN A 96 -34.27 34.15 14.20
CA ASN A 96 -33.40 33.39 15.09
C ASN A 96 -31.97 33.30 14.55
N GLN A 97 -30.99 33.45 15.45
CA GLN A 97 -29.59 33.21 15.15
C GLN A 97 -29.28 31.71 15.16
N VAL A 98 -28.55 31.25 14.16
CA VAL A 98 -28.15 29.85 13.96
C VAL A 98 -26.66 29.72 13.71
N LYS A 99 -26.09 28.57 14.09
CA LYS A 99 -24.71 28.18 13.80
C LYS A 99 -24.67 27.19 12.65
N GLY A 100 -23.56 27.18 11.91
CA GLY A 100 -23.33 26.19 10.85
C GLY A 100 -23.49 24.76 11.39
N GLY A 101 -24.34 23.97 10.72
CA GLY A 101 -24.69 22.61 11.09
C GLY A 101 -26.01 22.44 11.86
N ASP A 102 -26.61 23.54 12.35
CA ASP A 102 -27.88 23.50 13.08
C ASP A 102 -28.99 22.90 12.22
N GLN A 103 -29.81 22.04 12.84
CA GLN A 103 -30.92 21.34 12.21
C GLN A 103 -32.15 22.23 12.18
N ILE A 104 -32.50 22.75 11.00
CA ILE A 104 -33.56 23.75 10.89
C ILE A 104 -34.89 23.09 10.59
N VAL A 105 -34.93 22.24 9.56
CA VAL A 105 -36.15 21.59 9.09
C VAL A 105 -35.99 20.08 9.10
N TYR A 106 -36.95 19.41 9.73
CA TYR A 106 -37.04 17.96 9.79
C TYR A 106 -38.10 17.51 8.80
N LEU A 107 -37.70 16.67 7.85
CA LEU A 107 -38.59 16.02 6.90
C LEU A 107 -38.95 14.65 7.47
N SER A 108 -40.25 14.40 7.65
CA SER A 108 -40.73 13.04 7.77
C SER A 108 -40.79 12.42 6.39
N ASP A 109 -40.28 11.20 6.28
CA ASP A 109 -40.59 10.35 5.15
C ASP A 109 -42.11 10.08 5.16
N THR A 110 -42.81 10.45 4.09
CA THR A 110 -44.25 10.22 3.95
C THR A 110 -44.63 8.73 3.96
N VAL A 111 -43.64 7.81 3.87
CA VAL A 111 -43.82 6.35 3.80
C VAL A 111 -42.95 5.57 4.82
N ALA A 112 -42.18 6.24 5.71
CA ALA A 112 -41.23 5.57 6.63
C ALA A 112 -40.22 4.61 5.95
N SER A 113 -39.84 4.92 4.72
CA SER A 113 -39.02 4.10 3.85
C SER A 113 -37.51 4.23 4.09
N TYR A 114 -36.99 5.43 4.40
CA TYR A 114 -35.54 5.66 4.51
C TYR A 114 -34.93 4.98 5.74
N GLU A 115 -35.59 5.05 6.91
CA GLU A 115 -35.12 4.37 8.12
C GLU A 115 -35.15 2.84 7.94
N LEU A 116 -36.23 2.32 7.37
CA LEU A 116 -36.35 0.90 7.06
C LEU A 116 -35.28 0.44 6.06
N GLN A 117 -34.93 1.27 5.08
CA GLN A 117 -33.82 0.99 4.14
C GLN A 117 -32.48 0.93 4.85
N VAL A 118 -32.20 1.86 5.78
CA VAL A 118 -30.99 1.81 6.62
C VAL A 118 -30.93 0.51 7.41
N GLN A 119 -32.04 0.13 8.07
CA GLN A 119 -32.07 -1.10 8.86
C GLN A 119 -31.88 -2.36 8.00
N ARG A 120 -32.49 -2.42 6.82
CA ARG A 120 -32.30 -3.54 5.87
C ARG A 120 -30.86 -3.61 5.38
N ALA A 121 -30.27 -2.49 5.01
CA ALA A 121 -28.88 -2.43 4.55
C ALA A 121 -27.90 -2.83 5.68
N LYS A 122 -28.15 -2.38 6.92
CA LYS A 122 -27.40 -2.80 8.10
C LYS A 122 -27.49 -4.30 8.34
N ASN A 123 -28.70 -4.86 8.34
CA ASN A 123 -28.90 -6.30 8.50
C ASN A 123 -28.18 -7.10 7.40
N ASN A 124 -28.16 -6.59 6.16
CA ASN A 124 -27.42 -7.23 5.07
C ASN A 124 -25.90 -7.19 5.30
N LEU A 125 -25.35 -6.07 5.79
CA LEU A 125 -23.95 -5.95 6.19
C LEU A 125 -23.61 -6.93 7.32
N ASP A 126 -24.43 -6.97 8.37
CA ASP A 126 -24.23 -7.87 9.52
C ASP A 126 -24.27 -9.34 9.07
N ARG A 127 -25.17 -9.71 8.15
CA ARG A 127 -25.21 -11.04 7.56
C ARG A 127 -23.97 -11.36 6.72
N ALA A 128 -23.45 -10.40 5.96
CA ALA A 128 -22.23 -10.59 5.17
C ALA A 128 -21.01 -10.82 6.07
N LEU A 129 -20.88 -10.04 7.16
CA LEU A 129 -19.85 -10.21 8.18
C LEU A 129 -19.92 -11.59 8.85
N LEU A 130 -21.12 -12.00 9.30
CA LEU A 130 -21.32 -13.31 9.92
C LEU A 130 -21.02 -14.46 8.95
N THR A 131 -21.43 -14.34 7.69
CA THR A 131 -21.16 -15.36 6.65
C THR A 131 -19.65 -15.51 6.41
N ARG A 132 -18.91 -14.39 6.39
CA ARG A 132 -17.44 -14.41 6.31
C ARG A 132 -16.84 -15.13 7.50
N GLU A 133 -17.25 -14.80 8.72
CA GLU A 133 -16.74 -15.42 9.95
C GLU A 133 -17.01 -16.95 9.98
N GLN A 134 -18.23 -17.37 9.66
CA GLN A 134 -18.59 -18.79 9.60
C GLN A 134 -17.79 -19.54 8.52
N THR A 135 -17.60 -18.91 7.36
CA THR A 135 -16.81 -19.48 6.27
C THR A 135 -15.34 -19.57 6.67
N GLU A 136 -14.77 -18.53 7.27
CA GLU A 136 -13.39 -18.50 7.75
C GLU A 136 -13.11 -19.62 8.76
N ASN A 137 -14.02 -19.83 9.71
CA ASN A 137 -13.92 -20.92 10.68
C ASN A 137 -14.01 -22.31 10.02
N SER A 138 -14.94 -22.49 9.07
CA SER A 138 -15.07 -23.73 8.29
C SER A 138 -13.83 -24.03 7.44
N LEU A 139 -13.29 -23.01 6.76
CA LEU A 139 -12.08 -23.13 5.95
C LEU A 139 -10.85 -23.44 6.80
N LYS A 140 -10.75 -22.83 8.00
CA LYS A 140 -9.71 -23.15 8.97
C LYS A 140 -9.79 -24.61 9.41
N GLN A 141 -10.98 -25.09 9.77
CA GLN A 141 -11.17 -26.49 10.16
C GLN A 141 -10.79 -27.47 9.02
N GLN A 142 -11.16 -27.15 7.78
CA GLN A 142 -10.77 -27.94 6.60
C GLN A 142 -9.25 -27.94 6.39
N LEU A 143 -8.60 -26.79 6.57
CA LEU A 143 -7.15 -26.65 6.44
C LEU A 143 -6.42 -27.45 7.54
N ASP A 144 -6.85 -27.33 8.79
CA ASP A 144 -6.31 -28.08 9.92
C ASP A 144 -6.46 -29.60 9.70
N GLN A 145 -7.61 -30.05 9.18
CA GLN A 145 -7.84 -31.44 8.83
C GLN A 145 -6.92 -31.92 7.70
N ALA A 146 -6.73 -31.11 6.67
CA ALA A 146 -5.83 -31.43 5.56
C ALA A 146 -4.36 -31.45 6.02
N GLU A 147 -3.93 -30.51 6.86
CA GLU A 147 -2.60 -30.46 7.44
C GLU A 147 -2.32 -31.71 8.29
N ASN A 148 -3.27 -32.08 9.16
CA ASN A 148 -3.15 -33.30 9.96
C ASN A 148 -3.13 -34.57 9.11
N SER A 149 -3.91 -34.60 8.01
CA SER A 149 -3.88 -35.71 7.05
C SER A 149 -2.53 -35.82 6.35
N TYR A 150 -1.92 -34.69 5.99
CA TYR A 150 -0.56 -34.64 5.43
C TYR A 150 0.50 -35.10 6.43
N LYS A 151 0.46 -34.62 7.68
CA LYS A 151 1.36 -35.08 8.75
C LYS A 151 1.24 -36.58 9.01
N THR A 152 0.01 -37.09 9.07
CA THR A 152 -0.24 -38.52 9.27
C THR A 152 0.29 -39.35 8.10
N ALA A 153 0.12 -38.88 6.86
CA ALA A 153 0.69 -39.55 5.69
C ALA A 153 2.23 -39.57 5.75
N LEU A 154 2.87 -38.47 6.16
CA LEU A 154 4.32 -38.39 6.31
C LEU A 154 4.85 -39.37 7.36
N GLN A 155 4.19 -39.44 8.52
CA GLN A 155 4.51 -40.42 9.57
C GLN A 155 4.31 -41.87 9.09
N SER A 156 3.26 -42.12 8.30
CA SER A 156 3.00 -43.44 7.72
C SER A 156 4.06 -43.83 6.69
N PHE A 157 4.57 -42.87 5.91
CA PHE A 157 5.68 -43.08 4.98
C PHE A 157 6.99 -43.38 5.72
N GLU A 158 7.30 -42.67 6.80
CA GLU A 158 8.48 -42.94 7.63
C GLU A 158 8.39 -44.34 8.28
N ALA A 159 7.23 -44.70 8.82
CA ALA A 159 6.98 -46.04 9.34
C ALA A 159 7.11 -47.11 8.25
N ALA A 160 6.65 -46.82 7.02
CA ALA A 160 6.80 -47.72 5.88
C ALA A 160 8.28 -47.89 5.46
N GLN A 161 9.11 -46.85 5.54
CA GLN A 161 10.57 -46.94 5.33
C GLN A 161 11.23 -47.87 6.35
N ILE A 162 10.96 -47.67 7.62
CA ILE A 162 11.51 -48.51 8.69
C ILE A 162 11.06 -49.96 8.53
N SER A 163 9.76 -50.17 8.24
CA SER A 163 9.20 -51.52 8.01
C SER A 163 9.81 -52.22 6.80
N ALA A 164 9.95 -51.50 5.68
CA ALA A 164 10.59 -51.99 4.46
C ALA A 164 12.06 -52.39 4.70
N GLU A 165 12.82 -51.53 5.38
CA GLU A 165 14.21 -51.81 5.73
C GLU A 165 14.33 -53.07 6.60
N ASN A 166 13.49 -53.18 7.64
CA ASN A 166 13.47 -54.34 8.52
C ASN A 166 13.10 -55.64 7.77
N ALA A 167 12.12 -55.58 6.87
CA ALA A 167 11.71 -56.73 6.06
C ALA A 167 12.83 -57.22 5.13
N VAL A 168 13.52 -56.30 4.44
CA VAL A 168 14.67 -56.64 3.58
C VAL A 168 15.82 -57.19 4.42
N LYS A 169 16.11 -56.58 5.58
CA LYS A 169 17.16 -57.05 6.50
C LYS A 169 16.87 -58.48 7.00
N GLN A 170 15.64 -58.76 7.40
CA GLN A 170 15.24 -60.08 7.87
C GLN A 170 15.33 -61.13 6.75
N ALA A 171 14.91 -60.79 5.53
CA ALA A 171 15.03 -61.70 4.39
C ALA A 171 16.50 -61.96 4.03
N ASN A 172 17.36 -60.94 4.08
CA ASN A 172 18.80 -61.08 3.84
C ASN A 172 19.48 -61.97 4.89
N MET A 173 19.07 -61.88 6.17
CA MET A 173 19.54 -62.80 7.20
C MET A 173 19.21 -64.26 6.88
N GLY A 174 18.08 -64.53 6.23
CA GLY A 174 17.73 -65.86 5.73
C GLY A 174 18.75 -66.39 4.72
N VAL A 175 19.13 -65.56 3.74
CA VAL A 175 20.16 -65.89 2.75
C VAL A 175 21.50 -66.17 3.43
N THR A 176 21.96 -65.26 4.30
CA THR A 176 23.22 -65.45 5.04
C THR A 176 23.21 -66.72 5.90
N SER A 177 22.09 -67.03 6.56
CA SER A 177 21.97 -68.24 7.38
C SER A 177 22.07 -69.53 6.57
N ALA A 178 21.57 -69.54 5.33
CA ALA A 178 21.69 -70.68 4.43
C ALA A 178 23.15 -70.89 3.98
N ASP A 179 23.88 -69.80 3.71
CA ASP A 179 25.30 -69.84 3.35
C ASP A 179 26.20 -70.25 4.53
N ASP A 180 25.86 -69.82 5.75
CA ASP A 180 26.58 -70.18 6.97
C ASP A 180 26.50 -71.68 7.28
N GLN A 181 25.39 -72.36 6.94
CA GLN A 181 25.23 -73.80 7.13
C GLN A 181 26.24 -74.62 6.31
N ILE A 182 26.41 -74.30 5.02
CA ILE A 182 27.41 -74.98 4.17
C ILE A 182 28.83 -74.63 4.64
N SER A 183 29.06 -73.37 5.02
CA SER A 183 30.35 -72.93 5.55
C SER A 183 30.73 -73.65 6.84
N ALA A 184 29.76 -73.96 7.71
CA ALA A 184 29.97 -74.77 8.91
C ALA A 184 30.37 -76.21 8.56
N LEU A 185 29.73 -76.83 7.58
CA LEU A 185 30.08 -78.17 7.11
C LEU A 185 31.51 -78.19 6.55
N ARG A 186 31.90 -77.21 5.71
CA ARG A 186 33.28 -77.09 5.20
C ARG A 186 34.33 -77.07 6.31
N LYS A 187 34.06 -76.36 7.43
CA LYS A 187 34.95 -76.32 8.59
C LYS A 187 35.03 -77.66 9.35
N GLN A 188 33.96 -78.44 9.35
CA GLN A 188 33.92 -79.76 9.99
C GLN A 188 34.67 -80.84 9.20
N PHE A 189 35.02 -80.60 7.93
CA PHE A 189 35.76 -81.55 7.10
C PHE A 189 37.14 -81.92 7.69
N GLN A 190 37.91 -80.93 8.16
CA GLN A 190 39.29 -81.16 8.59
C GLN A 190 39.43 -82.16 9.75
N PRO A 191 38.64 -82.07 10.83
CA PRO A 191 38.60 -83.10 11.86
C PRO A 191 38.36 -84.52 11.31
N GLN A 192 37.45 -84.67 10.34
CA GLN A 192 37.12 -85.96 9.74
C GLN A 192 38.30 -86.54 8.95
N LYS A 193 38.98 -85.71 8.17
CA LYS A 193 40.20 -86.08 7.44
C LYS A 193 41.30 -86.54 8.41
N LEU A 194 41.53 -85.79 9.48
CA LEU A 194 42.57 -86.12 10.46
C LEU A 194 42.27 -87.42 11.22
N ALA A 195 41.00 -87.66 11.56
CA ALA A 195 40.58 -88.92 12.19
C ALA A 195 40.86 -90.13 11.29
N LEU A 196 40.52 -90.04 9.99
CA LEU A 196 40.83 -91.09 9.01
C LEU A 196 42.35 -91.31 8.87
N LEU A 197 43.14 -90.24 8.75
CA LEU A 197 44.60 -90.36 8.63
C LEU A 197 45.23 -91.01 9.86
N SER A 198 44.76 -90.70 11.06
CA SER A 198 45.21 -91.32 12.30
C SER A 198 44.91 -92.83 12.32
N LEU A 199 43.71 -93.21 11.92
CA LEU A 199 43.30 -94.60 11.78
C LEU A 199 44.14 -95.33 10.74
N LEU A 200 44.30 -94.74 9.55
CA LEU A 200 45.06 -95.31 8.46
C LEU A 200 46.53 -95.52 8.83
N ASN A 201 47.15 -94.57 9.54
CA ASN A 201 48.49 -94.73 10.10
C ASN A 201 48.57 -95.91 11.05
N SER A 202 47.61 -96.02 11.98
CA SER A 202 47.58 -97.10 12.97
C SER A 202 47.45 -98.49 12.31
N VAL A 203 46.61 -98.59 11.27
CA VAL A 203 46.40 -99.83 10.51
C VAL A 203 47.64 -100.19 9.69
N ILE A 204 48.24 -99.22 9.00
CA ILE A 204 49.47 -99.44 8.23
C ILE A 204 50.61 -99.90 9.15
N GLU A 205 50.85 -99.22 10.27
CA GLU A 205 51.91 -99.57 11.22
C GLU A 205 51.71 -100.96 11.83
N ALA A 206 50.46 -101.29 12.19
CA ALA A 206 50.11 -102.61 12.73
C ALA A 206 50.31 -103.75 11.72
N SER A 207 50.17 -103.47 10.42
CA SER A 207 50.33 -104.46 9.35
C SER A 207 51.75 -104.58 8.81
N ASP A 208 52.43 -103.45 8.61
CA ASP A 208 53.74 -103.41 7.96
C ASP A 208 54.82 -104.07 8.83
N LYS A 209 54.63 -104.14 10.15
CA LYS A 209 55.45 -104.99 11.02
C LYS A 209 55.48 -106.47 10.58
N TRP A 210 54.38 -106.98 10.02
CA TRP A 210 54.26 -108.39 9.62
C TRP A 210 54.58 -108.63 8.15
N LEU A 211 54.27 -107.65 7.30
CA LEU A 211 54.39 -107.76 5.83
C LEU A 211 55.63 -107.05 5.27
N GLY A 212 56.21 -106.10 6.02
CA GLY A 212 57.36 -105.25 5.72
C GLY A 212 57.53 -104.91 4.25
N VAL A 213 56.47 -104.30 3.74
CA VAL A 213 56.33 -103.80 2.37
C VAL A 213 57.20 -102.56 2.16
N THR A 214 57.60 -101.89 3.24
CA THR A 214 58.56 -100.77 3.27
C THR A 214 59.95 -101.21 3.72
N LYS A 215 60.97 -100.46 3.27
CA LYS A 215 62.39 -100.72 3.58
C LYS A 215 62.69 -100.74 5.09
N TYR A 216 61.96 -99.95 5.89
CA TYR A 216 62.15 -99.90 7.34
C TYR A 216 61.74 -101.20 8.04
N TYR A 217 60.63 -101.81 7.60
CA TYR A 217 60.13 -103.05 8.18
C TYR A 217 60.63 -104.30 7.46
N ASP A 218 61.16 -104.17 6.24
CA ASP A 218 61.86 -105.25 5.53
C ASP A 218 63.06 -105.76 6.34
N ASP A 219 63.86 -104.85 6.91
CA ASP A 219 64.97 -105.17 7.79
C ASP A 219 64.54 -105.81 9.12
N LEU A 220 63.28 -105.59 9.54
CA LEU A 220 62.70 -106.14 10.78
C LEU A 220 62.02 -107.50 10.59
N LYS A 221 61.86 -107.96 9.34
CA LYS A 221 61.14 -109.20 9.03
C LYS A 221 61.96 -110.49 9.22
N THR A 222 63.28 -110.39 9.36
CA THR A 222 64.17 -111.55 9.40
C THR A 222 63.79 -112.56 10.49
N GLY A 223 63.30 -113.74 10.07
CA GLY A 223 63.02 -114.90 10.94
C GLY A 223 61.57 -115.40 10.94
N PHE A 224 60.57 -114.57 10.61
CA PHE A 224 59.16 -114.99 10.59
C PHE A 224 58.51 -115.03 9.19
N GLU A 225 59.21 -114.56 8.15
CA GLU A 225 58.68 -114.41 6.78
C GLU A 225 58.17 -115.71 6.15
N VAL A 226 58.82 -116.83 6.46
CA VAL A 226 58.47 -118.16 5.93
C VAL A 226 57.20 -118.71 6.59
N TYR A 227 56.76 -118.10 7.70
CA TYR A 227 55.67 -118.58 8.54
C TYR A 227 54.37 -117.76 8.38
N VAL A 228 54.49 -116.44 8.16
CA VAL A 228 53.33 -115.57 7.92
C VAL A 228 52.72 -115.88 6.55
N GLY A 229 51.44 -116.26 6.53
CA GLY A 229 50.67 -116.60 5.32
C GLY A 229 51.11 -117.88 4.61
N ALA A 230 51.93 -118.72 5.25
CA ALA A 230 52.58 -119.87 4.60
C ALA A 230 51.63 -120.93 4.00
N LYS A 231 50.36 -120.98 4.44
CA LYS A 231 49.35 -121.90 3.91
C LYS A 231 48.70 -121.41 2.60
N ASP A 232 48.83 -120.12 2.27
CA ASP A 232 48.25 -119.53 1.07
C ASP A 232 49.10 -118.33 0.59
N GLN A 233 50.01 -118.62 -0.33
CA GLN A 233 50.93 -117.61 -0.88
C GLN A 233 50.20 -116.56 -1.75
N ASN A 234 49.08 -116.93 -2.39
CA ASN A 234 48.32 -115.98 -3.20
C ASN A 234 47.64 -114.94 -2.31
N GLN A 235 47.01 -115.38 -1.22
CA GLN A 235 46.42 -114.48 -0.23
C GLN A 235 47.49 -113.56 0.39
N LYS A 236 48.70 -114.07 0.66
CA LYS A 236 49.81 -113.26 1.15
C LYS A 236 50.18 -112.15 0.18
N ASN A 237 50.44 -112.48 -1.08
CA ASN A 237 50.79 -111.50 -2.11
C ASN A 237 49.69 -110.44 -2.30
N GLN A 238 48.42 -110.85 -2.27
CA GLN A 238 47.28 -109.93 -2.34
C GLN A 238 47.23 -108.98 -1.13
N THR A 239 47.54 -109.47 0.07
CA THR A 239 47.53 -108.66 1.29
C THR A 239 48.71 -107.67 1.31
N GLU A 240 49.89 -108.08 0.84
CA GLU A 240 51.04 -107.18 0.63
C GLU A 240 50.73 -106.07 -0.38
N GLN A 241 50.07 -106.42 -1.50
CA GLN A 241 49.63 -105.43 -2.47
C GLN A 241 48.61 -104.47 -1.87
N SER A 242 47.62 -104.98 -1.13
CA SER A 242 46.61 -104.13 -0.47
C SER A 242 47.24 -103.19 0.57
N LEU A 243 48.33 -103.61 1.26
CA LEU A 243 49.11 -102.72 2.12
C LEU A 243 49.83 -101.61 1.32
N ARG A 244 50.40 -101.92 0.15
CA ARG A 244 50.95 -100.89 -0.77
C ARG A 244 49.85 -99.91 -1.19
N ASP A 245 48.66 -100.42 -1.48
CA ASP A 245 47.51 -99.60 -1.87
C ASP A 245 47.09 -98.68 -0.72
N LEU A 246 47.14 -99.12 0.55
CA LEU A 246 46.89 -98.25 1.71
C LEU A 246 47.93 -97.13 1.87
N TYR A 247 49.21 -97.37 1.54
CA TYR A 247 50.21 -96.31 1.52
C TYR A 247 49.90 -95.25 0.45
N ILE A 248 49.47 -95.68 -0.74
CA ILE A 248 49.03 -94.78 -1.82
C ILE A 248 47.78 -94.01 -1.38
N LEU A 249 46.81 -94.71 -0.76
CA LEU A 249 45.60 -94.11 -0.20
C LEU A 249 45.95 -93.04 0.84
N LYS A 250 46.91 -93.31 1.74
CA LYS A 250 47.37 -92.33 2.74
C LYS A 250 47.91 -91.06 2.09
N GLU A 251 48.72 -91.20 1.04
CA GLU A 251 49.23 -90.05 0.31
C GLU A 251 48.09 -89.27 -0.37
N SER A 252 47.14 -89.98 -0.98
CA SER A 252 45.94 -89.39 -1.59
C SER A 252 45.10 -88.59 -0.58
N ILE A 253 44.75 -89.20 0.55
CA ILE A 253 43.98 -88.56 1.63
C ILE A 253 44.75 -87.38 2.22
N THR A 254 46.08 -87.47 2.35
CA THR A 254 46.91 -86.35 2.84
C THR A 254 46.82 -85.13 1.92
N LYS A 255 46.77 -85.36 0.59
CA LYS A 255 46.67 -84.31 -0.44
C LYS A 255 45.28 -83.67 -0.54
N LEU A 256 44.24 -84.27 0.05
CA LEU A 256 42.92 -83.63 0.12
C LEU A 256 43.03 -82.23 0.77
N PRO A 257 42.20 -81.26 0.35
CA PRO A 257 42.23 -79.92 0.92
C PRO A 257 41.97 -79.95 2.44
N SER A 258 42.64 -79.07 3.19
CA SER A 258 42.38 -78.96 4.62
C SER A 258 41.11 -78.17 4.93
N SER A 259 40.60 -77.40 3.97
CA SER A 259 39.32 -76.70 4.06
C SER A 259 38.78 -76.59 2.64
N PRO A 260 37.87 -77.49 2.22
CA PRO A 260 37.23 -77.39 0.91
C PRO A 260 36.58 -76.02 0.74
N GLN A 261 36.86 -75.34 -0.37
CA GLN A 261 36.35 -73.98 -0.66
C GLN A 261 35.11 -74.00 -1.54
N THR A 262 34.91 -75.06 -2.33
CA THR A 262 33.76 -75.21 -3.22
C THR A 262 32.90 -76.42 -2.84
N ASP A 263 31.64 -76.41 -3.28
CA ASP A 263 30.72 -77.53 -3.06
C ASP A 263 31.19 -78.81 -3.73
N ALA A 264 31.73 -78.71 -4.95
CA ALA A 264 32.32 -79.83 -5.68
C ALA A 264 33.52 -80.41 -4.91
N GLU A 265 34.41 -79.55 -4.44
CA GLU A 265 35.58 -79.96 -3.67
C GLU A 265 35.20 -80.61 -2.33
N LEU A 266 34.20 -80.07 -1.62
CA LEU A 266 33.70 -80.65 -0.38
C LEU A 266 33.11 -82.04 -0.64
N LYS A 267 32.23 -82.15 -1.64
CA LYS A 267 31.58 -83.40 -2.04
C LYS A 267 32.61 -84.46 -2.41
N ASP A 268 33.52 -84.15 -3.34
CA ASP A 268 34.53 -85.11 -3.77
C ASP A 268 35.43 -85.56 -2.62
N SER A 269 35.78 -84.64 -1.72
CA SER A 269 36.64 -84.95 -0.57
C SER A 269 35.96 -85.86 0.45
N VAL A 270 34.66 -85.67 0.74
CA VAL A 270 33.93 -86.56 1.67
C VAL A 270 33.72 -87.94 1.07
N HIS A 271 33.37 -88.05 -0.21
CA HIS A 271 33.22 -89.35 -0.87
C HIS A 271 34.55 -90.13 -0.95
N GLN A 272 35.69 -89.44 -1.08
CA GLN A 272 37.01 -90.07 -0.99
C GLN A 272 37.33 -90.60 0.43
N ILE A 273 36.93 -89.90 1.48
CA ILE A 273 37.09 -90.38 2.87
C ILE A 273 36.21 -91.62 3.11
N ASP A 274 34.97 -91.63 2.60
CA ASP A 274 34.08 -92.80 2.71
C ASP A 274 34.68 -94.05 2.05
N ALA A 275 35.17 -93.89 0.81
CA ALA A 275 35.85 -94.95 0.07
C ALA A 275 37.09 -95.45 0.82
N ALA A 276 37.85 -94.56 1.47
CA ALA A 276 39.01 -94.91 2.26
C ALA A 276 38.68 -95.77 3.49
N TYR A 277 37.60 -95.44 4.22
CA TYR A 277 37.12 -96.29 5.32
C TYR A 277 36.79 -97.71 4.85
N THR A 278 36.17 -97.85 3.67
CA THR A 278 35.86 -99.14 3.08
C THR A 278 37.12 -99.92 2.69
N GLN A 279 38.15 -99.25 2.16
CA GLN A 279 39.44 -99.89 1.86
C GLN A 279 40.16 -100.38 3.13
N ILE A 280 40.15 -99.58 4.20
CA ILE A 280 40.72 -99.96 5.50
C ILE A 280 40.01 -101.20 6.07
N GLU A 281 38.67 -101.23 6.01
CA GLU A 281 37.86 -102.34 6.50
C GLU A 281 38.14 -103.65 5.74
N ASN A 282 38.22 -103.58 4.41
CA ASN A 282 38.57 -104.71 3.55
C ASN A 282 39.98 -105.23 3.86
N PHE A 283 40.95 -104.33 3.99
CA PHE A 283 42.33 -104.69 4.31
C PHE A 283 42.46 -105.36 5.68
N ALA A 284 41.77 -104.84 6.71
CA ALA A 284 41.75 -105.47 8.03
C ALA A 284 41.23 -106.92 7.95
N GLY A 285 40.24 -107.18 7.10
CA GLY A 285 39.74 -108.53 6.81
C GLY A 285 40.79 -109.43 6.17
N MET A 286 41.55 -108.91 5.19
CA MET A 286 42.66 -109.64 4.55
C MET A 286 43.76 -109.98 5.55
N MET A 287 44.10 -109.07 6.46
CA MET A 287 45.08 -109.31 7.53
C MET A 287 44.64 -110.43 8.48
N ILE A 288 43.35 -110.48 8.84
CA ILE A 288 42.82 -111.58 9.68
C ILE A 288 42.99 -112.92 8.96
N GLN A 289 42.64 -113.01 7.68
CA GLN A 289 42.81 -114.24 6.91
C GLN A 289 44.28 -114.63 6.72
N LEU A 290 45.15 -113.65 6.47
CA LEU A 290 46.59 -113.86 6.38
C LEU A 290 47.14 -114.51 7.66
N MET A 291 46.77 -113.98 8.82
CA MET A 291 47.23 -114.51 10.11
C MET A 291 46.68 -115.91 10.37
N ARG A 292 45.42 -116.21 10.00
CA ARG A 292 44.85 -117.57 10.09
C ARG A 292 45.58 -118.58 9.18
N ASN A 293 46.08 -118.12 8.04
CA ASN A 293 46.87 -118.91 7.09
C ASN A 293 48.37 -118.98 7.44
N SER A 294 48.77 -118.47 8.60
CA SER A 294 50.15 -118.58 9.09
C SER A 294 50.42 -119.92 9.79
N ILE A 295 51.69 -120.31 9.88
CA ILE A 295 52.15 -121.53 10.57
C ILE A 295 52.93 -121.13 11.83
N PRO A 296 52.57 -121.59 13.04
CA PRO A 296 53.31 -121.24 14.25
C PRO A 296 54.75 -121.77 14.24
N SER A 297 55.70 -120.99 14.74
CA SER A 297 57.09 -121.37 14.90
C SER A 297 57.64 -120.90 16.26
N ALA A 298 58.27 -121.82 16.98
CA ALA A 298 58.84 -121.55 18.31
C ALA A 298 60.02 -120.58 18.21
N GLY A 299 59.93 -119.45 18.90
CA GLY A 299 60.99 -118.42 18.95
C GLY A 299 60.88 -117.30 17.91
N THR A 300 59.92 -117.36 16.97
CA THR A 300 59.71 -116.29 15.96
C THR A 300 58.25 -115.85 15.84
N LEU A 301 57.31 -116.75 15.51
CA LEU A 301 55.87 -116.45 15.38
C LEU A 301 55.05 -117.51 16.15
N ASP A 302 54.82 -117.31 17.44
CA ASP A 302 54.02 -118.24 18.24
C ASP A 302 52.50 -118.05 18.01
N GLN A 303 51.71 -119.06 18.42
CA GLN A 303 50.25 -119.03 18.27
C GLN A 303 49.61 -117.87 19.03
N ALA A 304 50.15 -117.51 20.20
CA ALA A 304 49.64 -116.40 21.00
C ALA A 304 49.75 -115.06 20.27
N THR A 305 50.85 -114.86 19.53
CA THR A 305 51.11 -113.67 18.70
C THR A 305 50.21 -113.64 17.45
N ILE A 306 49.97 -114.79 16.81
CA ILE A 306 49.00 -114.91 15.72
C ILE A 306 47.60 -114.52 16.21
N ASP A 307 47.14 -115.10 17.32
CA ASP A 307 45.83 -114.83 17.90
C ASP A 307 45.70 -113.38 18.40
N ALA A 308 46.77 -112.80 18.95
CA ALA A 308 46.79 -111.40 19.37
C ALA A 308 46.67 -110.44 18.18
N THR A 309 47.36 -110.72 17.07
CA THR A 309 47.26 -109.94 15.84
C THR A 309 45.87 -110.07 15.22
N ILE A 310 45.31 -111.29 15.16
CA ILE A 310 43.92 -111.52 14.72
C ILE A 310 42.97 -110.71 15.59
N ARG A 311 43.07 -110.78 16.93
CA ARG A 311 42.23 -109.99 17.84
C ARG A 311 42.40 -108.48 17.64
N ASN A 312 43.60 -108.01 17.32
CA ASN A 312 43.82 -106.59 17.02
C ASN A 312 43.08 -106.16 15.75
N PHE A 313 43.18 -106.92 14.65
CA PHE A 313 42.44 -106.59 13.42
C PHE A 313 40.95 -106.88 13.51
N GLU A 314 40.52 -107.88 14.28
CA GLU A 314 39.12 -108.08 14.65
C GLU A 314 38.63 -106.93 15.53
N SER A 315 39.46 -106.36 16.41
CA SER A 315 39.15 -105.12 17.13
C SER A 315 39.20 -103.89 16.21
N ILE A 316 39.91 -103.90 15.10
CA ILE A 316 39.83 -102.82 14.12
C ILE A 316 38.53 -102.98 13.33
N GLN A 317 38.17 -104.17 12.87
CA GLN A 317 36.91 -104.42 12.15
C GLN A 317 35.65 -104.27 13.03
N ALA A 318 35.68 -104.84 14.24
CA ALA A 318 34.54 -104.93 15.16
C ALA A 318 34.63 -103.97 16.34
N GLY A 319 35.77 -103.29 16.56
CA GLY A 319 35.92 -102.40 17.71
C GLY A 319 35.31 -101.03 17.48
N GLN A 320 34.94 -100.42 18.61
CA GLN A 320 34.25 -99.14 18.66
C GLN A 320 35.02 -97.99 17.99
N ALA A 321 36.33 -98.10 17.81
CA ALA A 321 37.16 -97.06 17.21
C ALA A 321 36.90 -96.89 15.69
N LEU A 322 36.95 -97.98 14.89
CA LEU A 322 36.66 -97.90 13.45
C LEU A 322 35.16 -97.67 13.23
N ILE A 323 34.30 -98.43 13.92
CA ILE A 323 32.84 -98.31 13.78
C ILE A 323 32.39 -96.92 14.23
N GLY A 324 32.91 -96.40 15.34
CA GLY A 324 32.59 -95.06 15.84
C GLY A 324 33.10 -93.94 14.94
N SER A 325 34.35 -94.02 14.46
CA SER A 325 34.91 -93.04 13.53
C SER A 325 34.17 -93.03 12.19
N LYS A 326 33.86 -94.22 11.64
CA LYS A 326 33.09 -94.38 10.40
C LYS A 326 31.64 -93.94 10.58
N ALA A 327 30.97 -94.29 11.69
CA ALA A 327 29.59 -93.86 11.94
C ALA A 327 29.46 -92.34 12.12
N ASN A 328 30.37 -91.72 12.87
CA ASN A 328 30.44 -90.26 13.01
C ASN A 328 30.67 -89.59 11.65
N PHE A 329 31.58 -90.16 10.84
CA PHE A 329 31.84 -89.67 9.50
C PHE A 329 30.63 -89.84 8.56
N ILE A 330 29.94 -90.98 8.58
CA ILE A 330 28.73 -91.23 7.78
C ILE A 330 27.62 -90.22 8.14
N SER A 331 27.47 -89.89 9.43
CA SER A 331 26.53 -88.84 9.85
C SER A 331 26.86 -87.50 9.21
N TYR A 332 28.15 -87.13 9.21
CA TYR A 332 28.63 -85.91 8.55
C TYR A 332 28.48 -85.98 7.01
N LEU A 333 28.81 -87.10 6.37
CA LEU A 333 28.61 -87.32 4.93
C LEU A 333 27.14 -87.14 4.56
N ASN A 334 26.22 -87.76 5.30
CA ASN A 334 24.79 -87.62 5.07
C ASN A 334 24.32 -86.16 5.22
N GLN A 335 24.88 -85.39 6.16
CA GLN A 335 24.60 -83.96 6.32
C GLN A 335 25.12 -83.15 5.12
N VAL A 336 26.34 -83.43 4.66
CA VAL A 336 26.92 -82.80 3.47
C VAL A 336 26.10 -83.13 2.23
N ASP A 337 25.76 -84.40 2.00
CA ASP A 337 24.96 -84.81 0.85
C ASP A 337 23.54 -84.23 0.94
N ALA A 338 22.89 -84.16 2.10
CA ALA A 338 21.58 -83.53 2.24
C ALA A 338 21.60 -82.02 1.92
N GLN A 339 22.67 -81.32 2.30
CA GLN A 339 22.82 -79.88 2.08
C GLN A 339 23.28 -79.55 0.64
N LEU A 340 24.10 -80.40 0.03
CA LEU A 340 24.60 -80.23 -1.34
C LEU A 340 23.71 -80.89 -2.40
N SER A 341 22.77 -81.74 -1.99
CA SER A 341 21.71 -82.26 -2.86
C SER A 341 20.51 -81.32 -2.91
N GLY A 342 19.53 -81.69 -3.74
CA GLY A 342 18.41 -80.82 -4.13
C GLY A 342 17.75 -80.06 -2.97
N SER A 343 17.60 -80.67 -1.79
CA SER A 343 16.97 -80.01 -0.63
C SER A 343 17.68 -78.75 -0.15
N GLY A 344 19.01 -78.74 -0.07
CA GLY A 344 19.76 -77.58 0.42
C GLY A 344 19.92 -76.49 -0.64
N THR A 345 20.08 -76.87 -1.91
CA THR A 345 20.07 -75.90 -3.03
C THR A 345 18.70 -75.24 -3.19
N LEU A 346 17.62 -76.01 -3.05
CA LEU A 346 16.24 -75.49 -3.02
C LEU A 346 16.03 -74.50 -1.86
N ALA A 347 16.66 -74.74 -0.70
CA ALA A 347 16.58 -73.83 0.43
C ALA A 347 17.31 -72.50 0.17
N GLN A 348 18.50 -72.52 -0.43
CA GLN A 348 19.22 -71.31 -0.83
C GLN A 348 18.46 -70.51 -1.90
N ASP A 349 17.99 -71.18 -2.96
CA ASP A 349 17.22 -70.55 -4.02
C ASP A 349 15.91 -69.96 -3.46
N SER A 350 15.23 -70.69 -2.57
CA SER A 350 14.04 -70.19 -1.86
C SER A 350 14.33 -68.95 -1.01
N ALA A 351 15.46 -68.93 -0.29
CA ALA A 351 15.86 -67.78 0.52
C ALA A 351 16.14 -66.55 -0.35
N LYS A 352 16.83 -66.74 -1.48
CA LYS A 352 17.11 -65.67 -2.45
C LYS A 352 15.83 -65.13 -3.09
N ILE A 353 14.93 -66.01 -3.53
CA ILE A 353 13.61 -65.61 -4.04
C ILE A 353 12.85 -64.82 -2.98
N THR A 354 12.85 -65.28 -1.73
CA THR A 354 12.20 -64.58 -0.61
C THR A 354 12.77 -63.18 -0.40
N TYR A 355 14.09 -63.01 -0.53
CA TYR A 355 14.74 -61.71 -0.48
C TYR A 355 14.34 -60.80 -1.65
N GLU A 356 14.34 -61.30 -2.88
CA GLU A 356 13.93 -60.54 -4.06
C GLU A 356 12.45 -60.12 -3.96
N ASP A 357 11.58 -61.02 -3.48
CA ASP A 357 10.17 -60.74 -3.20
C ASP A 357 9.99 -59.68 -2.11
N ALA A 358 10.75 -59.78 -1.01
CA ALA A 358 10.73 -58.79 0.06
C ALA A 358 11.16 -57.40 -0.43
N LEU A 359 12.18 -57.34 -1.30
CA LEU A 359 12.66 -56.10 -1.92
C LEU A 359 11.61 -55.50 -2.86
N ALA A 360 10.96 -56.32 -3.69
CA ALA A 360 9.90 -55.88 -4.59
C ALA A 360 8.68 -55.35 -3.82
N ARG A 361 8.23 -56.08 -2.79
CA ARG A 361 7.12 -55.67 -1.92
C ARG A 361 7.45 -54.37 -1.18
N SER A 362 8.65 -54.26 -0.62
CA SER A 362 9.12 -53.07 0.07
C SER A 362 9.12 -51.83 -0.84
N LYS A 363 9.61 -51.96 -2.07
CA LYS A 363 9.56 -50.88 -3.07
C LYS A 363 8.12 -50.45 -3.38
N ASN A 364 7.20 -51.40 -3.53
CA ASN A 364 5.80 -51.11 -3.80
C ASN A 364 5.12 -50.40 -2.60
N THR A 365 5.37 -50.86 -1.38
CA THR A 365 4.87 -50.22 -0.15
C THR A 365 5.39 -48.78 -0.01
N LEU A 366 6.67 -48.54 -0.31
CA LEU A 366 7.24 -47.19 -0.31
C LEU A 366 6.60 -46.29 -1.37
N PHE A 367 6.48 -46.79 -2.60
CA PHE A 367 5.88 -46.04 -3.70
C PHE A 367 4.42 -45.66 -3.40
N THR A 368 3.61 -46.60 -2.92
CA THR A 368 2.21 -46.32 -2.56
C THR A 368 2.08 -45.33 -1.41
N SER A 369 2.96 -45.41 -0.40
CA SER A 369 3.01 -44.47 0.72
C SER A 369 3.46 -43.07 0.26
N GLU A 370 4.43 -42.98 -0.65
CA GLU A 370 4.88 -41.70 -1.24
C GLU A 370 3.75 -41.01 -2.02
N ILE A 371 2.98 -41.78 -2.80
CA ILE A 371 1.80 -41.27 -3.50
C ILE A 371 0.75 -40.75 -2.51
N ALA A 372 0.53 -41.43 -1.38
CA ALA A 372 -0.37 -40.97 -0.33
C ALA A 372 0.08 -39.63 0.27
N VAL A 373 1.38 -39.47 0.56
CA VAL A 373 1.97 -38.20 1.01
C VAL A 373 1.76 -37.10 -0.03
N LYS A 374 2.04 -37.41 -1.31
CA LYS A 374 1.88 -36.45 -2.41
C LYS A 374 0.44 -35.98 -2.57
N ASN A 375 -0.52 -36.91 -2.52
CA ASN A 375 -1.94 -36.58 -2.63
C ASN A 375 -2.41 -35.72 -1.45
N ALA A 376 -2.01 -36.08 -0.22
CA ALA A 376 -2.35 -35.30 0.97
C ALA A 376 -1.73 -33.88 0.93
N LYS A 377 -0.48 -33.77 0.45
CA LYS A 377 0.21 -32.49 0.25
C LYS A 377 -0.51 -31.61 -0.78
N VAL A 378 -0.82 -32.16 -1.96
CA VAL A 378 -1.52 -31.41 -3.02
C VAL A 378 -2.88 -30.92 -2.52
N ASN A 379 -3.63 -31.74 -1.78
CA ASN A 379 -4.90 -31.33 -1.18
C ASN A 379 -4.71 -30.17 -0.19
N TYR A 380 -3.73 -30.27 0.71
CA TYR A 380 -3.40 -29.20 1.66
C TYR A 380 -2.99 -27.89 0.96
N GLU A 381 -2.11 -27.96 -0.03
CA GLU A 381 -1.65 -26.79 -0.80
C GLU A 381 -2.77 -26.16 -1.63
N THR A 382 -3.67 -26.98 -2.19
CA THR A 382 -4.83 -26.49 -2.94
C THR A 382 -5.78 -25.70 -2.04
N LEU A 383 -6.06 -26.18 -0.83
CA LEU A 383 -6.87 -25.46 0.15
C LEU A 383 -6.17 -24.18 0.61
N LEU A 384 -4.86 -24.24 0.89
CA LEU A 384 -4.07 -23.07 1.28
C LEU A 384 -4.12 -21.96 0.21
N ALA A 385 -4.09 -22.33 -1.08
CA ALA A 385 -4.18 -21.38 -2.19
C ALA A 385 -5.60 -20.86 -2.44
N ASN A 386 -6.63 -21.69 -2.26
CA ASN A 386 -8.01 -21.33 -2.57
C ASN A 386 -8.71 -20.55 -1.43
N ASN A 387 -8.37 -20.81 -0.17
CA ASN A 387 -9.00 -20.16 0.99
C ASN A 387 -8.95 -18.61 0.90
N PRO A 388 -7.81 -17.96 0.61
CA PRO A 388 -7.74 -16.51 0.47
C PRO A 388 -8.61 -15.97 -0.68
N VAL A 389 -8.74 -16.74 -1.77
CA VAL A 389 -9.58 -16.34 -2.91
C VAL A 389 -11.05 -16.30 -2.49
N GLN A 390 -11.51 -17.31 -1.74
CA GLN A 390 -12.88 -17.38 -1.25
C GLN A 390 -13.17 -16.28 -0.21
N LEU A 391 -12.24 -16.02 0.71
CA LEU A 391 -12.37 -14.92 1.68
C LEU A 391 -12.42 -13.56 0.98
N ARG A 392 -11.59 -13.33 -0.04
CA ARG A 392 -11.61 -12.09 -0.82
C ARG A 392 -12.95 -11.83 -1.52
N LEU A 393 -13.62 -12.88 -2.01
CA LEU A 393 -14.95 -12.74 -2.60
C LEU A 393 -15.99 -12.29 -1.56
N LEU A 394 -15.88 -12.79 -0.32
CA LEU A 394 -16.73 -12.37 0.79
C LEU A 394 -16.39 -10.96 1.29
N ASP A 395 -15.11 -10.59 1.30
CA ASP A 395 -14.67 -9.23 1.60
C ASP A 395 -15.26 -8.22 0.62
N ASN A 396 -15.29 -8.55 -0.69
CA ASN A 396 -15.95 -7.72 -1.69
C ASN A 396 -17.46 -7.56 -1.40
N ALA A 397 -18.14 -8.65 -1.03
CA ALA A 397 -19.56 -8.60 -0.66
C ALA A 397 -19.80 -7.74 0.60
N ILE A 398 -18.88 -7.73 1.56
CA ILE A 398 -18.93 -6.84 2.74
C ILE A 398 -18.75 -5.39 2.31
N VAL A 399 -17.81 -5.10 1.41
CA VAL A 399 -17.60 -3.74 0.88
C VAL A 399 -18.87 -3.25 0.18
N ASP A 400 -19.48 -4.08 -0.67
CA ASP A 400 -20.74 -3.73 -1.36
C ASP A 400 -21.89 -3.48 -0.37
N ALA A 401 -22.04 -4.35 0.63
CA ALA A 401 -23.05 -4.19 1.67
C ALA A 401 -22.81 -2.93 2.53
N LYS A 402 -21.54 -2.61 2.81
CA LYS A 402 -21.15 -1.40 3.54
C LYS A 402 -21.46 -0.15 2.74
N ILE A 403 -21.14 -0.12 1.44
CA ILE A 403 -21.48 0.99 0.55
C ILE A 403 -23.00 1.19 0.49
N ALA A 404 -23.77 0.11 0.40
CA ALA A 404 -25.23 0.18 0.42
C ALA A 404 -25.77 0.76 1.74
N TYR A 405 -25.20 0.35 2.88
CA TYR A 405 -25.53 0.90 4.20
C TYR A 405 -25.18 2.39 4.32
N GLU A 406 -23.98 2.79 3.92
CA GLU A 406 -23.54 4.19 3.94
C GLU A 406 -24.37 5.09 3.02
N SER A 407 -24.75 4.58 1.84
CA SER A 407 -25.65 5.25 0.91
C SER A 407 -27.05 5.45 1.51
N ALA A 408 -27.63 4.40 2.10
CA ALA A 408 -28.93 4.48 2.78
C ALA A 408 -28.88 5.45 3.96
N LEU A 409 -27.80 5.42 4.76
CA LEU A 409 -27.61 6.32 5.89
C LEU A 409 -27.48 7.78 5.44
N THR A 410 -26.76 8.03 4.34
CA THR A 410 -26.65 9.37 3.75
C THR A 410 -28.00 9.88 3.29
N GLN A 411 -28.82 9.04 2.64
CA GLN A 411 -30.17 9.41 2.22
C GLN A 411 -31.08 9.71 3.42
N TYR A 412 -30.99 8.92 4.48
CA TYR A 412 -31.72 9.17 5.73
C TYR A 412 -31.28 10.50 6.38
N ASN A 413 -29.98 10.79 6.42
CA ASN A 413 -29.47 12.04 6.97
C ASN A 413 -29.91 13.29 6.19
N LYS A 414 -30.20 13.15 4.89
CA LYS A 414 -30.76 14.24 4.05
C LYS A 414 -32.20 14.62 4.40
N LEU A 415 -32.90 13.83 5.21
CA LEU A 415 -34.20 14.21 5.76
C LEU A 415 -34.11 15.36 6.77
N VAL A 416 -32.92 15.71 7.23
CA VAL A 416 -32.72 16.88 8.09
C VAL A 416 -31.98 17.96 7.32
N VAL A 417 -32.68 19.05 7.01
CA VAL A 417 -32.10 20.20 6.31
C VAL A 417 -31.40 21.09 7.33
N ARG A 418 -30.11 21.31 7.12
CA ARG A 418 -29.21 22.05 8.04
C ARG A 418 -28.71 23.32 7.40
N THR A 419 -28.39 24.32 8.22
CA THR A 419 -27.72 25.53 7.71
C THR A 419 -26.23 25.26 7.46
N PRO A 420 -25.66 25.65 6.30
CA PRO A 420 -24.23 25.49 6.02
C PRO A 420 -23.35 26.55 6.71
N VAL A 421 -23.92 27.69 7.11
CA VAL A 421 -23.21 28.83 7.70
C VAL A 421 -23.89 29.31 8.99
N SER A 422 -23.16 30.10 9.78
CA SER A 422 -23.73 30.78 10.94
C SER A 422 -24.33 32.12 10.50
N GLY A 423 -25.53 32.44 10.96
CA GLY A 423 -26.27 33.60 10.47
C GLY A 423 -27.61 33.82 11.18
N ILE A 424 -28.44 34.69 10.63
CA ILE A 424 -29.83 34.88 11.04
C ILE A 424 -30.74 34.24 9.99
N ILE A 425 -31.76 33.50 10.42
CA ILE A 425 -32.80 33.01 9.52
C ILE A 425 -33.62 34.20 9.04
N GLY A 426 -33.45 34.60 7.79
CA GLY A 426 -34.17 35.72 7.19
C GLY A 426 -35.61 35.35 6.87
N GLU A 427 -35.80 34.21 6.20
CA GLU A 427 -37.12 33.77 5.72
C GLU A 427 -37.21 32.24 5.74
N ILE A 428 -38.34 31.70 6.19
CA ILE A 428 -38.65 30.26 6.11
C ILE A 428 -39.67 30.06 4.98
N LEU A 429 -39.25 29.38 3.91
CA LEU A 429 -39.98 29.25 2.64
C LEU A 429 -40.91 28.03 2.61
N VAL A 430 -41.00 27.27 3.70
CA VAL A 430 -41.85 26.08 3.81
C VAL A 430 -42.67 26.09 5.09
N SER A 431 -43.80 25.40 5.08
CA SER A 431 -44.68 25.25 6.25
C SER A 431 -44.68 23.82 6.80
N GLU A 432 -44.94 23.68 8.09
CA GLU A 432 -45.18 22.35 8.68
C GLU A 432 -46.37 21.66 7.99
N GLY A 433 -46.21 20.39 7.68
CA GLY A 433 -47.17 19.61 6.89
C GLY A 433 -47.09 19.80 5.38
N GLN A 434 -46.22 20.67 4.84
CA GLN A 434 -46.01 20.81 3.39
C GLN A 434 -45.17 19.66 2.83
N ASP A 435 -45.49 19.19 1.62
CA ASP A 435 -44.63 18.26 0.87
C ASP A 435 -43.54 19.03 0.10
N VAL A 436 -42.29 18.61 0.26
CA VAL A 436 -41.12 19.23 -0.40
C VAL A 436 -40.36 18.20 -1.21
N ALA A 437 -39.89 18.61 -2.38
CA ALA A 437 -39.00 17.82 -3.22
C ALA A 437 -37.54 18.26 -3.06
N ALA A 438 -36.59 17.39 -3.40
CA ALA A 438 -35.19 17.73 -3.46
C ALA A 438 -34.96 18.92 -4.41
N GLY A 439 -34.18 19.90 -3.98
CA GLY A 439 -33.96 21.17 -4.66
C GLY A 439 -34.99 22.26 -4.32
N ASN A 440 -36.10 21.93 -3.67
CA ASN A 440 -37.06 22.95 -3.24
C ASN A 440 -36.44 23.85 -2.15
N PRO A 441 -36.42 25.19 -2.32
CA PRO A 441 -35.95 26.12 -1.28
C PRO A 441 -36.74 25.95 0.03
N VAL A 442 -36.03 25.92 1.17
CA VAL A 442 -36.61 25.65 2.50
C VAL A 442 -36.50 26.87 3.41
N PHE A 443 -35.32 27.50 3.47
CA PHE A 443 -35.12 28.72 4.25
C PHE A 443 -33.93 29.52 3.70
N LYS A 444 -33.87 30.80 4.06
CA LYS A 444 -32.74 31.70 3.77
C LYS A 444 -32.01 32.05 5.05
N VAL A 445 -30.68 32.01 5.01
CA VAL A 445 -29.82 32.49 6.10
C VAL A 445 -28.98 33.63 5.59
N SER A 446 -29.07 34.76 6.28
CA SER A 446 -28.20 35.91 6.06
C SER A 446 -27.00 35.81 6.99
N GLY A 447 -25.80 35.85 6.42
CA GLY A 447 -24.56 35.86 7.16
C GLY A 447 -24.46 37.09 8.06
N LEU A 448 -23.87 36.91 9.24
CA LEU A 448 -23.67 37.96 10.24
C LEU A 448 -22.41 38.81 10.02
N LYS A 449 -21.58 38.45 9.02
CA LYS A 449 -20.28 39.07 8.80
C LYS A 449 -20.25 39.71 7.43
N LYS A 450 -19.71 40.94 7.36
CA LYS A 450 -19.51 41.75 6.15
C LYS A 450 -20.82 42.30 5.60
N HIS A 451 -21.24 43.42 6.18
CA HIS A 451 -22.35 44.21 5.68
C HIS A 451 -21.89 45.11 4.54
N GLN A 452 -22.75 45.30 3.56
CA GLN A 452 -22.49 46.21 2.45
C GLN A 452 -23.65 47.19 2.28
N ILE A 453 -23.39 48.38 1.74
CA ILE A 453 -24.41 49.35 1.40
C ILE A 453 -24.45 49.52 -0.11
N GLU A 454 -25.64 49.37 -0.69
CA GLU A 454 -25.88 49.68 -2.10
C GLU A 454 -26.45 51.09 -2.25
N VAL A 455 -25.71 51.93 -2.96
CA VAL A 455 -26.08 53.30 -3.29
C VAL A 455 -26.26 53.41 -4.81
N HIS A 456 -27.21 54.23 -5.24
CA HIS A 456 -27.44 54.51 -6.65
C HIS A 456 -27.06 55.97 -6.98
N VAL A 457 -26.20 56.16 -7.97
CA VAL A 457 -25.68 57.47 -8.39
C VAL A 457 -25.91 57.75 -9.88
N THR A 458 -25.98 59.01 -10.26
CA THR A 458 -26.13 59.43 -11.68
C THR A 458 -24.79 59.39 -12.42
N ALA A 459 -24.83 59.45 -13.76
CA ALA A 459 -23.63 59.52 -14.59
C ALA A 459 -22.72 60.73 -14.29
N ASN A 460 -23.30 61.84 -13.84
CA ASN A 460 -22.52 63.05 -13.50
C ASN A 460 -21.80 62.90 -12.16
N GLU A 461 -22.43 62.23 -11.20
CA GLU A 461 -21.86 61.96 -9.87
C GLU A 461 -20.80 60.85 -9.93
N TYR A 462 -21.02 59.84 -10.78
CA TYR A 462 -20.09 58.72 -11.01
C TYR A 462 -18.65 59.17 -11.23
N LYS A 463 -18.44 60.29 -11.94
CA LYS A 463 -17.12 60.84 -12.30
C LYS A 463 -16.24 61.20 -11.08
N TYR A 464 -16.87 61.43 -9.93
CA TYR A 464 -16.20 61.84 -8.70
C TYR A 464 -15.95 60.66 -7.74
N LEU A 465 -16.43 59.47 -8.08
CA LEU A 465 -16.25 58.27 -7.26
C LEU A 465 -15.01 57.50 -7.69
N GLN A 466 -14.28 56.98 -6.71
CA GLN A 466 -13.11 56.15 -6.93
C GLN A 466 -13.20 54.92 -6.03
N GLN A 467 -12.91 53.75 -6.59
CA GLN A 467 -12.85 52.50 -5.83
C GLN A 467 -11.78 52.59 -4.72
N ASP A 468 -11.99 51.84 -3.64
CA ASP A 468 -11.12 51.74 -2.46
C ASP A 468 -10.97 53.04 -1.66
N LYS A 469 -11.77 54.06 -1.95
CA LYS A 469 -11.83 55.28 -1.15
C LYS A 469 -12.76 55.11 0.05
N PRO A 470 -12.37 55.66 1.22
CA PRO A 470 -13.23 55.65 2.39
C PRO A 470 -14.43 56.57 2.18
N VAL A 471 -15.57 56.14 2.69
CA VAL A 471 -16.82 56.90 2.75
C VAL A 471 -17.31 56.93 4.19
N SER A 472 -17.96 58.03 4.56
CA SER A 472 -18.60 58.14 5.87
C SER A 472 -20.06 57.72 5.72
N VAL A 473 -20.53 56.86 6.62
CA VAL A 473 -21.89 56.34 6.64
C VAL A 473 -22.56 56.78 7.92
N THR A 474 -23.68 57.48 7.82
CA THR A 474 -24.50 57.85 8.97
C THR A 474 -25.71 56.92 9.03
N TYR A 475 -25.80 56.13 10.08
CA TYR A 475 -26.89 55.18 10.32
C TYR A 475 -27.41 55.33 11.76
N GLN A 476 -28.71 55.60 11.92
CA GLN A 476 -29.35 55.82 13.23
C GLN A 476 -28.62 56.80 14.17
N GLY A 477 -28.01 57.86 13.60
CA GLY A 477 -27.25 58.87 14.35
C GLY A 477 -25.81 58.47 14.71
N GLN A 478 -25.37 57.25 14.37
CA GLN A 478 -23.98 56.83 14.47
C GLN A 478 -23.24 57.08 13.17
N SER A 479 -21.98 57.51 13.27
CA SER A 479 -21.08 57.65 12.13
C SER A 479 -20.18 56.43 12.04
N LEU A 480 -20.25 55.74 10.91
CA LEU A 480 -19.50 54.53 10.58
C LEU A 480 -18.60 54.81 9.38
N THR A 481 -17.55 54.01 9.22
CA THR A 481 -16.68 54.04 8.05
C THR A 481 -16.91 52.81 7.18
N GLY A 482 -16.76 53.01 5.89
CA GLY A 482 -16.69 51.93 4.91
C GLY A 482 -15.84 52.35 3.72
N ALA A 483 -15.58 51.42 2.82
CA ALA A 483 -14.85 51.67 1.59
C ALA A 483 -15.68 51.28 0.37
N ILE A 484 -15.54 52.04 -0.72
CA ILE A 484 -16.18 51.70 -1.99
C ILE A 484 -15.53 50.42 -2.54
N SER A 485 -16.20 49.29 -2.39
CA SER A 485 -15.70 47.98 -2.82
C SER A 485 -15.94 47.74 -4.31
N ALA A 486 -17.03 48.28 -4.86
CA ALA A 486 -17.33 48.17 -6.29
C ALA A 486 -18.16 49.34 -6.81
N ILE A 487 -17.91 49.71 -8.07
CA ILE A 487 -18.71 50.68 -8.81
C ILE A 487 -19.14 50.01 -10.13
N SER A 488 -20.44 49.79 -10.33
CA SER A 488 -20.97 49.22 -11.57
C SER A 488 -20.81 50.21 -12.72
N THR A 489 -20.21 49.78 -13.82
CA THR A 489 -20.12 50.56 -15.08
C THR A 489 -21.40 50.48 -15.91
N VAL A 490 -22.37 49.67 -15.48
CA VAL A 490 -23.66 49.50 -16.15
C VAL A 490 -24.74 50.15 -15.30
N ALA A 491 -25.49 51.07 -15.91
CA ALA A 491 -26.66 51.67 -15.31
C ALA A 491 -27.84 50.70 -15.30
N ASP A 492 -28.68 50.78 -14.28
CA ASP A 492 -29.91 50.02 -14.19
C ASP A 492 -31.01 50.59 -15.11
N LYS A 493 -32.22 50.01 -15.02
CA LYS A 493 -33.39 50.45 -15.80
C LYS A 493 -33.84 51.89 -15.48
N THR A 494 -33.33 52.48 -14.40
CA THR A 494 -33.61 53.86 -13.97
C THR A 494 -32.50 54.84 -14.35
N ASN A 495 -31.50 54.40 -15.14
CA ASN A 495 -30.31 55.15 -15.52
C ASN A 495 -29.40 55.53 -14.33
N LEU A 496 -29.43 54.75 -13.26
CA LEU A 496 -28.55 54.93 -12.11
C LEU A 496 -27.47 53.83 -12.06
N PHE A 497 -26.27 54.22 -11.67
CA PHE A 497 -25.13 53.33 -11.50
C PHE A 497 -25.07 52.86 -10.06
N LYS A 498 -24.91 51.55 -9.86
CA LYS A 498 -24.82 50.95 -8.54
C LYS A 498 -23.41 51.07 -7.97
N VAL A 499 -23.33 51.55 -6.74
CA VAL A 499 -22.10 51.65 -5.95
C VAL A 499 -22.27 50.78 -4.72
N THR A 500 -21.33 49.88 -4.48
CA THR A 500 -21.31 48.99 -3.32
C THR A 500 -20.21 49.42 -2.38
N ILE A 501 -20.57 49.57 -1.10
CA ILE A 501 -19.67 49.98 -0.03
C ILE A 501 -19.59 48.82 0.95
N GLU A 502 -18.39 48.31 1.22
CA GLU A 502 -18.18 47.35 2.31
C GLU A 502 -17.99 48.14 3.61
N LEU A 503 -18.73 47.76 4.65
CA LEU A 503 -18.65 48.39 5.96
C LEU A 503 -17.59 47.72 6.82
N ASP A 504 -16.86 48.53 7.60
CA ASP A 504 -15.85 48.05 8.54
C ASP A 504 -16.46 47.42 9.81
N SER A 505 -17.75 47.68 10.04
CA SER A 505 -18.49 47.26 11.24
C SER A 505 -19.72 46.44 10.88
N ASP A 506 -20.06 45.49 11.74
CA ASP A 506 -21.28 44.70 11.60
C ASP A 506 -22.51 45.49 12.08
N LEU A 507 -23.61 45.39 11.34
CA LEU A 507 -24.88 46.04 11.64
C LEU A 507 -25.94 45.01 12.03
N GLU A 508 -26.84 45.37 12.95
CA GLU A 508 -27.91 44.46 13.40
C GLU A 508 -29.08 44.36 12.41
N LEU A 509 -29.33 45.42 11.63
CA LEU A 509 -30.48 45.55 10.74
C LEU A 509 -30.03 45.59 9.28
N VAL A 510 -30.47 44.58 8.52
CA VAL A 510 -30.29 44.49 7.06
C VAL A 510 -31.59 44.91 6.37
N GLY A 511 -31.48 45.66 5.28
CA GLY A 511 -32.60 46.20 4.49
C GLY A 511 -32.99 47.64 4.85
N ASP A 512 -32.40 48.20 5.89
CA ASP A 512 -32.64 49.59 6.32
C ASP A 512 -31.82 50.60 5.48
N VAL A 513 -32.21 51.87 5.53
CA VAL A 513 -31.58 52.95 4.76
C VAL A 513 -30.57 53.69 5.62
N ALA A 514 -29.33 53.76 5.14
CA ALA A 514 -28.26 54.58 5.69
C ALA A 514 -27.96 55.76 4.76
N LYS A 515 -27.44 56.85 5.34
CA LYS A 515 -26.93 57.99 4.57
C LYS A 515 -25.45 57.79 4.32
N VAL A 516 -25.03 57.83 3.06
CA VAL A 516 -23.63 57.70 2.67
C VAL A 516 -23.14 59.06 2.16
N ASN A 517 -22.06 59.53 2.75
CA ASN A 517 -21.36 60.74 2.35
C ASN A 517 -20.08 60.36 1.61
N PHE A 518 -20.07 60.62 0.30
CA PHE A 518 -18.89 60.48 -0.54
C PHE A 518 -18.12 61.80 -0.52
N PRO A 519 -16.86 61.84 -0.03
CA PRO A 519 -16.05 63.03 -0.15
C PRO A 519 -15.72 63.28 -1.63
N ILE A 520 -16.05 64.48 -2.14
CA ILE A 520 -15.67 64.88 -3.49
C ILE A 520 -14.27 65.47 -3.41
N LEU A 521 -13.32 64.84 -4.09
CA LEU A 521 -11.95 65.33 -4.20
C LEU A 521 -11.86 66.29 -5.40
N PHE A 522 -11.64 67.57 -5.13
CA PHE A 522 -11.37 68.58 -6.15
C PHE A 522 -9.87 68.69 -6.43
N THR A 523 -9.54 69.21 -7.61
CA THR A 523 -8.18 69.66 -7.89
C THR A 523 -7.83 70.79 -6.91
N PRO A 524 -6.59 70.85 -6.38
CA PRO A 524 -6.19 71.96 -5.52
C PRO A 524 -6.47 73.32 -6.17
N HIS A 525 -6.95 74.27 -5.37
CA HIS A 525 -7.22 75.65 -5.76
C HIS A 525 -8.34 75.84 -6.80
N THR A 526 -9.17 74.84 -7.06
CA THR A 526 -10.31 75.00 -7.98
C THR A 526 -11.63 75.27 -7.28
N LEU A 527 -11.69 75.36 -5.94
CA LEU A 527 -12.95 75.55 -5.23
C LEU A 527 -12.94 76.88 -4.48
N LEU A 528 -13.95 77.71 -4.72
CA LEU A 528 -14.12 79.02 -4.07
C LEU A 528 -15.53 79.16 -3.48
N PRO A 529 -15.71 79.80 -2.32
CA PRO A 529 -17.05 80.07 -1.80
C PRO A 529 -17.76 81.04 -2.73
N LEU A 530 -19.01 80.73 -3.07
CA LEU A 530 -19.86 81.52 -3.97
C LEU A 530 -19.99 82.97 -3.49
N GLU A 531 -20.03 83.19 -2.17
CA GLU A 531 -20.07 84.53 -1.56
C GLU A 531 -18.84 85.40 -1.87
N ARG A 532 -17.72 84.82 -2.33
CA ARG A 532 -16.47 85.52 -2.65
C ARG A 532 -16.33 85.87 -4.13
N VAL A 533 -17.37 85.60 -4.91
CA VAL A 533 -17.30 85.67 -6.36
C VAL A 533 -18.55 86.36 -6.90
N LYS A 534 -18.34 87.30 -7.81
CA LYS A 534 -19.41 87.98 -8.53
C LYS A 534 -19.69 87.24 -9.84
N ILE A 535 -20.81 86.54 -9.90
CA ILE A 535 -21.23 85.87 -11.15
C ILE A 535 -21.57 86.97 -12.17
N LEU A 536 -20.93 86.91 -13.33
CA LEU A 536 -21.21 87.79 -14.47
C LEU A 536 -22.15 87.11 -15.46
N GLU A 537 -21.87 85.84 -15.77
CA GLU A 537 -22.63 84.97 -16.67
C GLU A 537 -22.63 83.52 -16.15
N ASP A 538 -23.45 82.64 -16.72
CA ASP A 538 -23.61 81.24 -16.26
C ASP A 538 -22.29 80.45 -16.14
N ASN A 539 -21.25 80.81 -16.91
CA ASN A 539 -19.94 80.17 -16.89
C ASN A 539 -18.77 81.12 -16.57
N LEU A 540 -19.05 82.37 -16.19
CA LEU A 540 -18.02 83.39 -15.98
C LEU A 540 -18.28 84.18 -14.71
N ALA A 541 -17.24 84.27 -13.88
CA ALA A 541 -17.28 84.93 -12.60
C ALA A 541 -16.10 85.90 -12.46
N ALA A 542 -16.30 87.00 -11.74
CA ALA A 542 -15.25 87.91 -11.33
C ALA A 542 -14.93 87.68 -9.84
N VAL A 543 -13.67 87.40 -9.54
CA VAL A 543 -13.14 87.30 -8.18
C VAL A 543 -12.39 88.60 -7.88
N PRO A 544 -12.79 89.38 -6.86
CA PRO A 544 -12.01 90.53 -6.43
C PRO A 544 -10.69 90.05 -5.80
N VAL A 545 -9.56 90.47 -6.38
CA VAL A 545 -8.21 90.11 -5.93
C VAL A 545 -7.34 91.34 -5.70
N MET A 546 -6.39 91.20 -4.77
CA MET A 546 -5.33 92.18 -4.58
C MET A 546 -4.09 91.75 -5.35
N SER A 547 -3.64 92.58 -6.28
CA SER A 547 -2.42 92.34 -7.07
C SER A 547 -1.55 93.60 -7.06
N GLY A 548 -0.34 93.51 -6.52
CA GLY A 548 0.60 94.64 -6.45
C GLY A 548 0.08 95.86 -5.67
N GLY A 549 -0.77 95.65 -4.65
CA GLY A 549 -1.35 96.72 -3.84
C GLY A 549 -2.58 97.42 -4.46
N THR A 550 -3.10 96.90 -5.58
CA THR A 550 -4.29 97.44 -6.25
C THR A 550 -5.40 96.39 -6.31
N LEU A 551 -6.64 96.82 -6.09
CA LEU A 551 -7.82 95.96 -6.27
C LEU A 551 -8.10 95.77 -7.76
N THR A 552 -8.15 94.51 -8.17
CA THR A 552 -8.47 94.13 -9.55
C THR A 552 -9.50 93.01 -9.53
N GLU A 553 -10.42 93.00 -10.50
CA GLU A 553 -11.30 91.85 -10.70
C GLU A 553 -10.61 90.84 -11.61
N LYS A 554 -10.46 89.61 -11.13
CA LYS A 554 -9.96 88.49 -11.94
C LYS A 554 -11.13 87.68 -12.47
N LEU A 555 -11.19 87.58 -13.79
CA LEU A 555 -12.15 86.69 -14.45
C LEU A 555 -11.72 85.23 -14.29
N VAL A 556 -12.65 84.41 -13.81
CA VAL A 556 -12.51 82.95 -13.66
C VAL A 556 -13.67 82.27 -14.36
N LYS A 557 -13.39 81.14 -15.01
CA LYS A 557 -14.42 80.31 -15.63
C LYS A 557 -14.98 79.32 -14.62
N ILE A 558 -16.31 79.27 -14.54
CA ILE A 558 -17.03 78.36 -13.66
C ILE A 558 -17.21 77.03 -14.39
N LYS A 559 -16.68 75.96 -13.81
CA LYS A 559 -16.92 74.59 -14.28
C LYS A 559 -18.26 74.08 -13.79
N THR A 560 -18.55 74.25 -12.50
CA THR A 560 -19.81 73.80 -11.86
C THR A 560 -20.05 74.59 -10.57
N ILE A 561 -21.31 74.88 -10.25
CA ILE A 561 -21.71 75.49 -8.98
C ILE A 561 -22.18 74.39 -8.03
N TRP A 562 -21.53 74.29 -6.87
CA TRP A 562 -21.79 73.32 -5.82
C TRP A 562 -22.40 74.01 -4.58
N GLY A 563 -23.68 74.36 -4.67
CA GLY A 563 -24.38 75.06 -3.58
C GLY A 563 -23.68 76.39 -3.22
N ASN A 564 -23.03 76.43 -2.07
CA ASN A 564 -22.31 77.61 -1.56
C ASN A 564 -20.88 77.76 -2.11
N PHE A 565 -20.45 76.89 -3.02
CA PHE A 565 -19.13 76.93 -3.64
C PHE A 565 -19.24 76.92 -5.17
N ILE A 566 -18.24 77.47 -5.83
CA ILE A 566 -18.03 77.32 -7.27
C ILE A 566 -16.75 76.53 -7.51
N GLU A 567 -16.84 75.54 -8.40
CA GLU A 567 -15.68 74.85 -8.97
C GLU A 567 -15.24 75.61 -10.22
N LEU A 568 -13.97 75.97 -10.27
CA LEU A 568 -13.32 76.64 -11.39
C LEU A 568 -12.86 75.62 -12.43
N GLU A 569 -12.87 76.00 -13.72
CA GLU A 569 -12.29 75.17 -14.78
C GLU A 569 -10.77 75.00 -14.64
N GLU A 570 -10.10 76.03 -14.12
CA GLU A 570 -8.65 76.09 -13.92
C GLU A 570 -8.32 76.46 -12.47
N PRO A 571 -7.21 75.95 -11.89
CA PRO A 571 -6.78 76.32 -10.54
C PRO A 571 -6.57 77.82 -10.40
N PHE A 572 -7.09 78.40 -9.33
CA PHE A 572 -6.84 79.77 -8.97
C PHE A 572 -5.36 79.96 -8.59
N PRO A 573 -4.67 80.99 -9.10
CA PRO A 573 -3.25 81.17 -8.79
C PRO A 573 -3.00 81.45 -7.31
N ALA A 574 -2.08 80.68 -6.73
CA ALA A 574 -1.77 80.72 -5.31
C ALA A 574 -1.08 82.01 -4.86
N ASP A 575 -0.47 82.75 -5.79
CA ASP A 575 0.21 84.03 -5.56
C ASP A 575 -0.76 85.22 -5.41
N GLN A 576 -2.05 85.00 -5.67
CA GLN A 576 -3.07 86.03 -5.57
C GLN A 576 -3.86 85.92 -4.28
N THR A 577 -4.17 87.08 -3.69
CA THR A 577 -4.97 87.16 -2.47
C THR A 577 -6.39 87.59 -2.81
N ILE A 578 -7.36 86.79 -2.36
CA ILE A 578 -8.79 86.98 -2.59
C ILE A 578 -9.32 87.92 -1.52
N VAL A 579 -10.07 88.93 -1.93
CA VAL A 579 -10.65 89.90 -0.99
C VAL A 579 -11.80 89.25 -0.21
N THR A 580 -11.72 89.29 1.11
CA THR A 580 -12.73 88.74 2.03
C THR A 580 -13.59 89.80 2.71
N THR A 581 -13.27 91.08 2.55
CA THR A 581 -14.18 92.16 2.97
C THR A 581 -15.31 92.34 1.96
N ASP A 582 -16.52 92.61 2.42
CA ASP A 582 -17.64 92.93 1.52
C ASP A 582 -17.36 94.25 0.78
N MET A 583 -17.23 94.16 -0.54
CA MET A 583 -16.91 95.28 -1.43
C MET A 583 -18.16 96.00 -1.95
N SER A 584 -19.37 95.59 -1.57
CA SER A 584 -20.63 96.16 -2.08
C SER A 584 -20.79 97.67 -1.83
N SER A 585 -20.11 98.20 -0.80
CA SER A 585 -20.12 99.61 -0.42
C SER A 585 -18.85 100.38 -0.81
N PHE A 586 -17.88 99.69 -1.45
CA PHE A 586 -16.63 100.31 -1.89
C PHE A 586 -16.86 101.15 -3.16
N ASP A 587 -16.52 102.43 -3.07
CA ASP A 587 -16.59 103.40 -4.16
C ASP A 587 -15.19 103.95 -4.40
N GLU A 588 -14.59 103.60 -5.53
CA GLU A 588 -13.22 103.98 -5.90
C GLU A 588 -13.01 105.49 -5.92
N ASN A 589 -14.08 106.29 -6.06
CA ASN A 589 -14.03 107.74 -6.06
C ASN A 589 -14.12 108.36 -4.66
N LYS A 590 -14.45 107.57 -3.64
CA LYS A 590 -14.59 108.03 -2.24
C LYS A 590 -13.58 107.42 -1.27
N TYR A 591 -13.01 106.27 -1.60
CA TYR A 591 -12.14 105.53 -0.71
C TYR A 591 -10.77 105.20 -1.31
N VAL A 592 -9.74 105.12 -0.45
CA VAL A 592 -8.42 104.55 -0.76
C VAL A 592 -8.25 103.25 0.01
N ILE A 593 -7.82 102.20 -0.68
CA ILE A 593 -7.65 100.87 -0.09
C ILE A 593 -6.43 100.87 0.82
N LYS A 594 -6.59 100.28 2.01
CA LYS A 594 -5.51 100.08 2.98
C LYS A 594 -5.40 98.63 3.42
#